data_AF-A0A9W6L4T9-F1
#
_entry.id   AF-A0A9W6L4T9-F1
#
_cell.length_a   1.000
_cell.length_b   1.000
_cell.length_c   1.000
_cell.angle_alpha   90.00
_cell.angle_beta   90.00
_cell.angle_gamma   90.00
#
_symmetry.space_group_name_H-M   'P 1'
#
loop_
_entity.id
_entity.type
_entity.pdbx_description
1 polymer ?
#
loop_
_entity_poly.entity_id
_entity_poly.type
_entity_poly.pdbx_seq_one_letter_code
_entity_poly.pdbx_strand_id
1 'polypeptide(L)'
;MSDVTQMEARRVVHAPAARVFAVLADPGRHSAIDGSGMLRGTESGPITATGQVFAMNMHIDGLGDYRSLNTVTEFEPDAVVGWAPRLDPDCGEVAEKLAGITTGGHTYTYRLREAGDDTEVTETYDWSGVTDPKFEAFCPMVSPEQLAGTLEKLAGAVEAR
;
A
#
# COMPACT_ATOMS: atom_id res chain seq x y z
N MET A 1 18.55 20.01 3.93
CA MET A 1 17.76 19.04 4.72
C MET A 1 17.28 18.03 3.72
N SER A 2 17.53 16.74 3.91
CA SER A 2 17.38 15.76 2.83
C SER A 2 15.93 15.74 2.30
N ASP A 3 15.78 16.12 1.02
CA ASP A 3 14.55 16.12 0.22
C ASP A 3 14.11 14.69 -0.13
N VAL A 4 14.02 13.82 0.88
CA VAL A 4 13.61 12.43 0.68
C VAL A 4 12.10 12.41 0.54
N THR A 5 11.63 12.10 -0.66
CA THR A 5 10.20 11.98 -1.01
C THR A 5 9.80 10.55 -1.38
N GLN A 6 10.69 9.60 -1.14
CA GLN A 6 10.46 8.18 -1.39
C GLN A 6 11.25 7.34 -0.38
N MET A 7 10.70 6.19 -0.01
CA MET A 7 11.41 5.16 0.73
C MET A 7 11.07 3.77 0.18
N GLU A 8 11.95 2.82 0.45
CA GLU A 8 11.76 1.43 0.03
C GLU A 8 12.13 0.45 1.14
N ALA A 9 11.47 -0.71 1.12
CA ALA A 9 11.86 -1.89 1.86
C ALA A 9 12.03 -3.06 0.89
N ARG A 10 12.95 -3.98 1.21
CA ARG A 10 13.23 -5.16 0.38
C ARG A 10 13.34 -6.41 1.23
N ARG A 11 12.86 -7.53 0.70
CA ARG A 11 12.93 -8.84 1.35
C ARG A 11 12.94 -9.96 0.33
N VAL A 12 13.77 -10.99 0.56
CA VAL A 12 13.61 -12.27 -0.13
C VAL A 12 12.56 -13.10 0.61
N VAL A 13 11.55 -13.53 -0.12
CA VAL A 13 10.42 -14.34 0.35
C VAL A 13 10.60 -15.75 -0.21
N HIS A 14 10.58 -16.75 0.66
CA HIS A 14 10.77 -18.16 0.29
C HIS A 14 9.51 -18.79 -0.30
N ALA A 15 9.03 -18.22 -1.41
CA ALA A 15 7.90 -18.68 -2.18
C ALA A 15 7.98 -18.20 -3.65
N PRO A 16 7.34 -18.91 -4.60
CA PRO A 16 7.24 -18.47 -5.98
C PRO A 16 6.50 -17.13 -6.12
N ALA A 17 6.89 -16.33 -7.11
CA ALA A 17 6.36 -14.98 -7.33
C ALA A 17 4.83 -14.97 -7.46
N ALA A 18 4.25 -15.96 -8.15
CA ALA A 18 2.80 -16.11 -8.27
C ALA A 18 2.06 -16.22 -6.93
N ARG A 19 2.68 -16.87 -5.92
CA ARG A 19 2.09 -16.97 -4.58
C ARG A 19 2.15 -15.64 -3.84
N VAL A 20 3.26 -14.94 -3.95
CA VAL A 20 3.45 -13.59 -3.36
C VAL A 20 2.46 -12.62 -4.00
N PHE A 21 2.41 -12.59 -5.34
CA PHE A 21 1.56 -11.72 -6.13
C PHE A 21 0.08 -11.94 -5.82
N ALA A 22 -0.36 -13.19 -5.66
CA ALA A 22 -1.75 -13.50 -5.29
C ALA A 22 -2.18 -12.88 -3.95
N VAL A 23 -1.26 -12.65 -3.00
CA VAL A 23 -1.57 -11.92 -1.75
C VAL A 23 -1.67 -10.43 -2.01
N LEU A 24 -0.71 -9.87 -2.75
CA LEU A 24 -0.63 -8.45 -3.06
C LEU A 24 -1.79 -7.99 -3.95
N ALA A 25 -2.25 -8.84 -4.87
CA ALA A 25 -3.39 -8.59 -5.74
C ALA A 25 -4.74 -8.88 -5.06
N ASP A 26 -4.77 -9.30 -3.79
CA ASP A 26 -6.00 -9.54 -3.03
C ASP A 26 -6.13 -8.53 -1.87
N PRO A 27 -6.84 -7.40 -2.07
CA PRO A 27 -7.09 -6.42 -1.03
C PRO A 27 -7.70 -7.01 0.26
N GLY A 28 -8.44 -8.12 0.17
CA GLY A 28 -9.00 -8.83 1.32
C GLY A 28 -7.94 -9.43 2.25
N ARG A 29 -6.71 -9.61 1.76
CA ARG A 29 -5.57 -10.12 2.53
C ARG A 29 -4.65 -9.02 3.07
N HIS A 30 -4.81 -7.78 2.62
CA HIS A 30 -3.88 -6.69 2.95
C HIS A 30 -3.81 -6.40 4.45
N SER A 31 -4.93 -6.49 5.18
CA SER A 31 -4.94 -6.28 6.64
C SER A 31 -4.11 -7.32 7.41
N ALA A 32 -3.94 -8.53 6.87
CA ALA A 32 -3.12 -9.56 7.50
C ALA A 32 -1.62 -9.29 7.35
N ILE A 33 -1.23 -8.58 6.28
CA ILE A 33 0.16 -8.24 5.99
C ILE A 33 0.52 -6.81 6.39
N ASP A 34 -0.42 -6.03 6.92
CA ASP A 34 -0.24 -4.61 7.21
C ASP A 34 0.78 -4.37 8.34
N GLY A 35 1.96 -3.83 8.02
CA GLY A 35 2.96 -3.41 8.99
C GLY A 35 2.60 -2.13 9.75
N SER A 36 1.71 -1.29 9.21
CA SER A 36 1.30 -0.02 9.82
C SER A 36 0.26 -0.19 10.94
N GLY A 37 -0.60 -1.20 10.82
CA GLY A 37 -1.75 -1.40 11.69
C GLY A 37 -2.94 -0.49 11.37
N MET A 38 -2.93 0.22 10.24
CA MET A 38 -4.01 1.12 9.82
C MET A 38 -5.15 0.40 9.09
N LEU A 39 -4.90 -0.73 8.41
CA LEU A 39 -5.91 -1.36 7.58
C LEU A 39 -6.99 -2.08 8.40
N ARG A 40 -8.25 -1.98 7.96
CA ARG A 40 -9.44 -2.55 8.61
C ARG A 40 -10.26 -3.45 7.68
N GLY A 41 -9.69 -3.81 6.54
CA GLY A 41 -10.30 -4.68 5.52
C GLY A 41 -10.89 -3.89 4.36
N THR A 42 -11.71 -4.57 3.56
CA THR A 42 -12.25 -4.06 2.31
C THR A 42 -13.51 -4.82 1.91
N GLU A 43 -14.37 -4.17 1.13
CA GLU A 43 -15.47 -4.80 0.39
C GLU A 43 -15.13 -5.04 -1.10
N SER A 44 -13.93 -4.65 -1.53
CA SER A 44 -13.47 -4.79 -2.92
C SER A 44 -12.99 -6.20 -3.22
N GLY A 45 -13.16 -6.62 -4.49
CA GLY A 45 -12.58 -7.86 -4.99
C GLY A 45 -11.10 -7.73 -5.37
N PRO A 46 -10.50 -8.81 -5.89
CA PRO A 46 -9.11 -8.83 -6.33
C PRO A 46 -8.78 -7.73 -7.37
N ILE A 47 -7.52 -7.30 -7.36
CA ILE A 47 -6.95 -6.41 -8.36
C ILE A 47 -6.68 -7.23 -9.63
N THR A 48 -7.13 -6.71 -10.77
CA THR A 48 -7.09 -7.43 -12.07
C THR A 48 -6.53 -6.61 -13.23
N ALA A 49 -6.44 -5.28 -13.10
CA ALA A 49 -5.91 -4.42 -14.15
C ALA A 49 -5.51 -3.02 -13.63
N THR A 50 -4.61 -2.36 -14.35
CA THR A 50 -4.33 -0.92 -14.20
C THR A 50 -5.60 -0.09 -14.41
N GLY A 51 -5.75 0.99 -13.64
CA GLY A 51 -6.92 1.87 -13.66
C GLY A 51 -8.10 1.37 -12.82
N GLN A 52 -8.10 0.11 -12.37
CA GLN A 52 -9.06 -0.38 -11.38
C GLN A 52 -8.96 0.45 -10.10
N VAL A 53 -10.09 0.69 -9.45
CA VAL A 53 -10.13 1.28 -8.11
C VAL A 53 -10.62 0.23 -7.12
N PHE A 54 -9.92 0.09 -6.01
CA PHE A 54 -10.37 -0.69 -4.86
C PHE A 54 -10.37 0.17 -3.60
N ALA A 55 -11.35 -0.04 -2.74
CA ALA A 55 -11.47 0.66 -1.47
C ALA A 55 -10.74 -0.12 -0.37
N MET A 56 -10.14 0.57 0.60
CA MET A 56 -9.71 -0.01 1.87
C MET A 56 -10.31 0.80 3.02
N ASN A 57 -10.87 0.12 4.01
CA ASN A 57 -11.24 0.72 5.28
C ASN A 57 -9.96 0.88 6.11
N MET A 58 -9.79 2.05 6.70
CA MET A 58 -8.58 2.49 7.38
C MET A 58 -8.93 3.08 8.75
N HIS A 59 -7.97 3.06 9.66
CA HIS A 59 -8.04 3.75 10.94
C HIS A 59 -6.67 4.32 11.29
N ILE A 60 -6.64 5.59 11.67
CA ILE A 60 -5.46 6.24 12.23
C ILE A 60 -5.81 6.80 13.61
N ASP A 61 -5.01 6.46 14.61
CA ASP A 61 -5.15 7.00 15.96
C ASP A 61 -5.08 8.54 15.92
N GLY A 62 -6.10 9.19 16.46
CA GLY A 62 -6.22 10.65 16.46
C GLY A 62 -6.90 11.26 15.22
N LEU A 63 -6.97 10.55 14.09
CA LEU A 63 -7.75 10.97 12.92
C LEU A 63 -9.14 10.31 12.90
N GLY A 64 -9.18 9.00 13.19
CA GLY A 64 -10.39 8.17 13.19
C GLY A 64 -10.46 7.18 12.03
N ASP A 65 -11.63 6.58 11.87
CA ASP A 65 -11.94 5.68 10.76
C ASP A 65 -12.17 6.47 9.47
N TYR A 66 -11.63 5.99 8.36
CA TYR A 66 -11.84 6.57 7.03
C TYR A 66 -11.74 5.50 5.95
N ARG A 67 -12.16 5.86 4.74
CA ARG A 67 -12.01 4.99 3.57
C ARG A 67 -10.99 5.57 2.60
N SER A 68 -10.07 4.74 2.15
CA SER A 68 -9.14 5.06 1.06
C SER A 68 -9.66 4.47 -0.24
N LEU A 69 -9.59 5.23 -1.33
CA LEU A 69 -9.79 4.76 -2.70
C LEU A 69 -8.43 4.64 -3.38
N ASN A 70 -8.03 3.43 -3.74
CA ASN A 70 -6.73 3.12 -4.30
C ASN A 70 -6.88 2.87 -5.80
N THR A 71 -6.36 3.77 -6.62
CA THR A 71 -6.34 3.60 -8.08
C THR A 71 -5.10 2.81 -8.46
N VAL A 72 -5.26 1.65 -9.10
CA VAL A 72 -4.15 0.80 -9.54
C VAL A 72 -3.37 1.50 -10.65
N THR A 73 -2.08 1.71 -10.43
CA THR A 73 -1.16 2.43 -11.33
C THR A 73 -0.29 1.48 -12.16
N GLU A 74 0.07 0.34 -11.59
CA GLU A 74 0.86 -0.71 -12.24
C GLU A 74 0.22 -2.07 -11.96
N PHE A 75 0.12 -2.92 -12.98
CA PHE A 75 -0.35 -4.29 -12.84
C PHE A 75 0.24 -5.16 -13.94
N GLU A 76 1.17 -6.02 -13.55
CA GLU A 76 1.74 -7.08 -14.36
C GLU A 76 1.75 -8.34 -13.49
N PRO A 77 0.94 -9.37 -13.82
CA PRO A 77 0.87 -10.60 -13.05
C PRO A 77 2.25 -11.15 -12.72
N ASP A 78 2.42 -11.51 -11.45
CA ASP A 78 3.62 -12.13 -10.88
C ASP A 78 4.90 -11.24 -10.91
N ALA A 79 4.81 -9.99 -11.37
CA ALA A 79 5.96 -9.10 -11.53
C ALA A 79 5.81 -7.73 -10.84
N VAL A 80 4.68 -7.03 -11.03
CA VAL A 80 4.48 -5.72 -10.40
C VAL A 80 3.02 -5.42 -10.12
N VAL A 81 2.74 -4.87 -8.93
CA VAL A 81 1.43 -4.28 -8.61
C VAL A 81 1.65 -3.01 -7.80
N GLY A 82 0.96 -1.94 -8.17
CA GLY A 82 1.03 -0.67 -7.46
C GLY A 82 -0.25 0.13 -7.56
N TRP A 83 -0.45 1.04 -6.62
CA TRP A 83 -1.63 1.88 -6.55
C TRP A 83 -1.35 3.25 -5.93
N ALA A 84 -2.22 4.20 -6.26
CA ALA A 84 -2.28 5.55 -5.73
C ALA A 84 -3.50 5.68 -4.81
N PRO A 85 -3.30 5.66 -3.48
CA PRO A 85 -4.34 5.98 -2.51
C PRO A 85 -4.79 7.44 -2.60
N ARG A 86 -6.05 7.65 -2.23
CA ARG A 86 -6.59 8.96 -1.85
C ARG A 86 -7.71 8.76 -0.84
N LEU A 87 -8.00 9.77 -0.03
CA LEU A 87 -9.18 9.79 0.82
C LEU A 87 -10.44 9.71 -0.04
N ASP A 88 -11.38 8.88 0.38
CA ASP A 88 -12.73 8.91 -0.16
C ASP A 88 -13.44 10.19 0.32
N PRO A 89 -13.86 11.10 -0.58
CA PRO A 89 -14.52 12.34 -0.18
C PRO A 89 -15.87 12.12 0.52
N ASP A 90 -16.45 10.91 0.43
CA ASP A 90 -17.77 10.58 0.95
C ASP A 90 -17.70 9.74 2.25
N CYS A 91 -16.51 9.52 2.85
CA CYS A 91 -16.34 8.64 4.01
C CYS A 91 -16.65 9.25 5.39
N GLY A 92 -17.40 10.36 5.43
CA GLY A 92 -17.91 10.95 6.68
C GLY A 92 -16.92 11.90 7.36
N GLU A 93 -16.80 11.81 8.69
CA GLU A 93 -16.18 12.85 9.53
C GLU A 93 -14.72 13.18 9.13
N VAL A 94 -13.92 12.18 8.75
CA VAL A 94 -12.54 12.43 8.30
C VAL A 94 -12.52 13.18 6.97
N ALA A 95 -13.43 12.89 6.04
CA ALA A 95 -13.55 13.62 4.78
C ALA A 95 -13.95 15.08 5.00
N GLU A 96 -14.81 15.36 5.98
CA GLU A 96 -15.17 16.73 6.37
C GLU A 96 -13.97 17.47 7.00
N LYS A 97 -13.21 16.82 7.89
CA LYS A 97 -12.01 17.41 8.53
C LYS A 97 -10.93 17.75 7.51
N LEU A 98 -10.79 16.93 6.47
CA LEU A 98 -9.81 17.09 5.41
C LEU A 98 -10.39 17.74 4.15
N ALA A 99 -11.60 18.34 4.23
CA ALA A 99 -12.25 18.98 3.11
C ALA A 99 -11.37 20.09 2.53
N GLY A 100 -11.17 20.05 1.21
CA GLY A 100 -10.30 20.98 0.49
C GLY A 100 -8.80 20.68 0.58
N ILE A 101 -8.40 19.55 1.15
CA ILE A 101 -7.04 19.03 1.10
C ILE A 101 -6.96 17.96 0.00
N THR A 102 -6.00 18.09 -0.92
CA THR A 102 -5.77 17.05 -1.93
C THR A 102 -4.89 15.94 -1.35
N THR A 103 -5.52 14.83 -0.93
CA THR A 103 -4.86 13.70 -0.27
C THR A 103 -4.28 12.65 -1.25
N GLY A 104 -3.90 13.07 -2.46
CA GLY A 104 -3.36 12.19 -3.49
C GLY A 104 -1.93 12.57 -3.87
N GLY A 105 -1.35 11.83 -4.81
CA GLY A 105 0.01 12.08 -5.31
C GLY A 105 1.09 11.23 -4.64
N HIS A 106 0.71 10.34 -3.72
CA HIS A 106 1.59 9.28 -3.23
C HIS A 106 1.19 7.92 -3.81
N THR A 107 2.12 6.96 -3.82
CA THR A 107 1.93 5.61 -4.34
C THR A 107 2.62 4.56 -3.48
N TYR A 108 2.07 3.34 -3.53
CA TYR A 108 2.74 2.12 -3.09
C TYR A 108 2.93 1.22 -4.30
N THR A 109 4.15 0.74 -4.53
CA THR A 109 4.43 -0.23 -5.61
C THR A 109 5.25 -1.40 -5.07
N TYR A 110 4.77 -2.61 -5.36
CA TYR A 110 5.48 -3.86 -5.10
C TYR A 110 6.07 -4.39 -6.41
N ARG A 111 7.39 -4.59 -6.45
CA ARG A 111 8.10 -5.24 -7.55
C ARG A 111 8.64 -6.58 -7.09
N LEU A 112 8.35 -7.61 -7.87
CA LEU A 112 8.75 -8.99 -7.64
C LEU A 112 9.82 -9.33 -8.67
N ARG A 113 10.94 -9.85 -8.19
CA ARG A 113 12.01 -10.39 -9.02
C ARG A 113 12.24 -11.84 -8.64
N GLU A 114 12.27 -12.71 -9.64
CA GLU A 114 12.61 -14.11 -9.42
C GLU A 114 14.02 -14.24 -8.85
N ALA A 115 14.16 -15.08 -7.82
CA ALA A 115 15.42 -15.37 -7.13
C ALA A 115 15.58 -16.89 -6.97
N GLY A 116 15.56 -17.62 -8.09
CA GLY A 116 15.51 -19.08 -8.09
C GLY A 116 14.10 -19.57 -7.78
N ASP A 117 13.94 -20.40 -6.74
CA ASP A 117 12.64 -20.86 -6.25
C ASP A 117 11.95 -19.81 -5.33
N ASP A 118 12.68 -18.75 -4.98
CA ASP A 118 12.27 -17.66 -4.10
C ASP A 118 11.95 -16.39 -4.90
N THR A 119 11.43 -15.37 -4.22
CA THR A 119 11.10 -14.07 -4.81
C THR A 119 11.72 -12.94 -4.00
N GLU A 120 12.49 -12.06 -4.63
CA GLU A 120 12.85 -10.77 -4.06
C GLU A 120 11.68 -9.80 -4.25
N VAL A 121 11.12 -9.31 -3.14
CA VAL A 121 10.04 -8.32 -3.12
C VAL A 121 10.60 -6.98 -2.70
N THR A 122 10.36 -5.95 -3.50
CA THR A 122 10.64 -4.55 -3.17
C THR A 122 9.33 -3.79 -3.05
N GLU A 123 9.06 -3.21 -1.88
CA GLU A 123 7.98 -2.26 -1.67
C GLU A 123 8.55 -0.84 -1.70
N THR A 124 7.97 0.02 -2.54
CA THR A 124 8.33 1.43 -2.65
C THR A 124 7.14 2.28 -2.25
N TYR A 125 7.32 3.16 -1.26
CA TYR A 125 6.38 4.22 -0.92
C TYR A 125 6.94 5.56 -1.41
N ASP A 126 6.24 6.21 -2.33
CA ASP A 126 6.65 7.45 -2.98
C ASP A 126 5.59 8.53 -2.74
N TRP A 127 5.98 9.69 -2.26
CA TRP A 127 5.10 10.86 -2.10
C TRP A 127 5.63 12.10 -2.83
N SER A 128 6.53 11.92 -3.79
CA SER A 128 7.10 12.99 -4.61
C SER A 128 6.06 13.71 -5.47
N GLY A 129 4.92 13.07 -5.75
CA GLY A 129 3.79 13.64 -6.47
C GLY A 129 2.78 14.37 -5.59
N VAL A 130 2.97 14.42 -4.27
CA VAL A 130 2.11 15.19 -3.36
C VAL A 130 2.32 16.68 -3.60
N THR A 131 1.23 17.40 -3.89
CA THR A 131 1.27 18.84 -4.23
C THR A 131 0.60 19.74 -3.21
N ASP A 132 -0.21 19.18 -2.31
CA ASP A 132 -0.90 19.93 -1.27
C ASP A 132 0.00 20.05 -0.03
N PRO A 133 0.43 21.25 0.38
CA PRO A 133 1.35 21.41 1.51
C PRO A 133 0.78 20.91 2.85
N LYS A 134 -0.55 20.91 3.01
CA LYS A 134 -1.16 20.36 4.22
C LYS A 134 -1.07 18.84 4.23
N PHE A 135 -1.19 18.21 3.06
CA PHE A 135 -1.04 16.75 2.95
C PHE A 135 0.42 16.32 3.03
N GLU A 136 1.32 17.10 2.45
CA GLU A 136 2.77 16.88 2.52
C GLU A 136 3.26 16.83 3.98
N ALA A 137 2.67 17.65 4.87
CA ALA A 137 2.99 17.63 6.29
C ALA A 137 2.62 16.32 7.02
N PHE A 138 1.76 15.47 6.43
CA PHE A 138 1.48 14.11 6.92
C PHE A 138 2.45 13.06 6.35
N CYS A 139 3.26 13.42 5.36
CA CYS A 139 4.21 12.49 4.76
C CYS A 139 5.53 12.46 5.55
N PRO A 140 6.14 11.27 5.70
CA PRO A 140 5.65 9.98 5.22
C PRO A 140 4.52 9.42 6.11
N MET A 141 3.53 8.78 5.47
CA MET A 141 2.38 8.15 6.17
C MET A 141 2.77 6.89 6.95
N VAL A 142 3.88 6.27 6.57
CA VAL A 142 4.43 5.07 7.18
C VAL A 142 5.93 5.25 7.42
N SER A 143 6.43 4.59 8.44
CA SER A 143 7.86 4.52 8.75
C SER A 143 8.57 3.41 7.95
N PRO A 144 9.89 3.48 7.77
CA PRO A 144 10.67 2.39 7.18
C PRO A 144 10.47 1.05 7.90
N GLU A 145 10.33 1.07 9.23
CA GLU A 145 10.06 -0.12 10.04
C GLU A 145 8.70 -0.73 9.73
N GLN A 146 7.67 0.09 9.48
CA GLN A 146 6.35 -0.39 9.10
C GLN A 146 6.36 -1.02 7.70
N LEU A 147 7.09 -0.45 6.72
CA LEU A 147 7.27 -1.08 5.41
C LEU A 147 8.01 -2.42 5.50
N ALA A 148 9.10 -2.48 6.26
CA ALA A 148 9.81 -3.73 6.50
C ALA A 148 8.93 -4.77 7.19
N GLY A 149 8.10 -4.33 8.16
CA GLY A 149 7.12 -5.16 8.84
C GLY A 149 6.03 -5.69 7.91
N THR A 150 5.62 -4.92 6.89
CA THR A 150 4.70 -5.40 5.86
C THR A 150 5.30 -6.58 5.09
N LEU A 151 6.54 -6.45 4.64
CA LEU A 151 7.22 -7.54 3.91
C LEU A 151 7.49 -8.76 4.79
N GLU A 152 7.77 -8.59 6.08
CA GLU A 152 7.90 -9.69 7.03
C GLU A 152 6.58 -10.48 7.18
N LYS A 153 5.46 -9.79 7.35
CA LYS A 153 4.15 -10.43 7.45
C LYS A 153 3.74 -11.07 6.13
N LEU A 154 4.06 -10.44 5.00
CA LEU A 154 3.86 -11.02 3.66
C LEU A 154 4.59 -12.35 3.53
N ALA A 155 5.87 -12.40 3.91
CA ALA A 155 6.65 -13.64 3.92
C ALA A 155 5.98 -14.73 4.77
N GLY A 156 5.62 -14.40 6.03
CA GLY A 156 4.93 -15.33 6.92
C GLY A 156 3.57 -15.83 6.41
N ALA A 157 2.92 -15.09 5.50
CA ALA A 157 1.64 -15.47 4.90
C ALA A 157 1.76 -16.42 3.70
N VAL A 158 2.95 -16.61 3.11
CA VAL A 158 3.15 -17.37 1.86
C VAL A 158 4.22 -18.45 1.94
N GLU A 159 5.19 -18.30 2.83
CA GLU A 159 6.25 -19.28 3.06
C GLU A 159 5.66 -20.58 3.62
N ALA A 160 6.13 -21.71 3.10
CA ALA A 160 5.71 -23.01 3.62
C ALA A 160 6.23 -23.18 5.06
N ARG A 161 5.38 -23.74 5.93
CA ARG A 161 5.79 -24.20 7.26
C ARG A 161 6.52 -25.53 7.19
#